data_AF-A0A4U5WSD5-F1
#
_entry.id   AF-A0A4U5WSD5-F1
#
_cell.length_a   1.000
_cell.length_b   1.000
_cell.length_c   1.000
_cell.angle_alpha   90.00
_cell.angle_beta   90.00
_cell.angle_gamma   90.00
#
_symmetry.space_group_name_H-M   'P 1'
#
loop_
_entity.id
_entity.type
_entity.pdbx_description
1 polymer ?
#
loop_
_entity_poly.entity_id
_entity_poly.type
_entity_poly.pdbx_seq_one_letter_code
_entity_poly.pdbx_strand_id
1 'polypeptide(L)'
;MRNIVLGVVAAGISAALGWVARTYLWKRRLRRKQAFFGLPDNAESLLVVNRDAGGPDLTVTRFDVFALLELAALIKDCRAHAQVVAHDATQQGFGERTEFCVGGPASNRRMLAHLASLLPGVRVNVDPEPGPDRGAFQIGGERYRMEPGVSEYVLLARLTAGERREARPVFLFCGQRAITNQAATRYLARHHERLARKYGNSSFALLLRVVNSQAYGPDVVELVADVTQAARTALPDRTAATTRASHRAS
;
A
#
# COMPACT_ATOMS: atom_id res chain seq x y z
N MET A 1 19.03 -51.11 -30.03
CA MET A 1 18.88 -49.84 -30.76
C MET A 1 17.48 -49.25 -30.64
N ARG A 2 16.41 -49.87 -31.17
CA ARG A 2 15.04 -49.32 -31.19
C ARG A 2 14.49 -48.89 -29.81
N ASN A 3 14.66 -49.70 -28.77
CA ASN A 3 14.19 -49.36 -27.42
C ASN A 3 14.95 -48.19 -26.77
N ILE A 4 16.24 -48.03 -27.12
CA ILE A 4 17.07 -46.91 -26.65
C ILE A 4 16.61 -45.61 -27.33
N VAL A 5 16.39 -45.65 -28.65
CA VAL A 5 15.88 -44.49 -29.41
C VAL A 5 14.51 -44.07 -28.88
N LEU A 6 13.60 -45.01 -28.64
CA LEU A 6 12.28 -44.73 -28.06
C LEU A 6 12.39 -44.11 -26.65
N GLY A 7 13.30 -44.63 -25.82
CA GLY A 7 13.56 -44.07 -24.49
C GLY A 7 14.08 -42.63 -24.53
N VAL A 8 15.03 -42.34 -25.42
CA VAL A 8 15.59 -40.98 -25.60
C VAL A 8 14.54 -40.01 -26.13
N VAL A 9 13.72 -40.43 -27.11
CA VAL A 9 12.63 -39.61 -27.64
C VAL A 9 11.59 -39.30 -26.55
N ALA A 10 11.18 -40.31 -25.79
CA ALA A 10 10.22 -40.14 -24.69
C ALA A 10 10.76 -39.20 -23.59
N ALA A 11 12.05 -39.32 -23.25
CA ALA A 11 12.71 -38.41 -22.31
C ALA A 11 12.77 -36.97 -22.85
N GLY A 12 13.11 -36.80 -24.13
CA GLY A 12 13.14 -35.50 -24.79
C GLY A 12 11.77 -34.81 -24.81
N ILE A 13 10.71 -35.54 -25.14
CA ILE A 13 9.33 -35.03 -25.12
C ILE A 13 8.92 -34.65 -23.70
N SER A 14 9.21 -35.51 -22.71
CA SER A 14 8.86 -35.25 -21.31
C SER A 14 9.58 -34.01 -20.77
N ALA A 15 10.87 -33.85 -21.09
CA ALA A 15 11.65 -32.67 -20.72
C ALA A 15 11.10 -31.39 -21.38
N ALA A 16 10.75 -31.45 -22.67
CA ALA A 16 10.16 -30.33 -23.40
C ALA A 16 8.80 -29.91 -22.81
N LEU A 17 7.92 -30.88 -22.54
CA LEU A 17 6.62 -30.63 -21.90
C LEU A 17 6.79 -30.04 -20.50
N GLY A 18 7.72 -30.57 -19.70
CA GLY A 18 8.05 -30.04 -18.38
C GLY A 18 8.53 -28.59 -18.43
N TRP A 19 9.40 -28.25 -19.39
CA TRP A 19 9.90 -26.89 -19.60
C TRP A 19 8.78 -25.92 -20.01
N VAL A 20 7.93 -26.33 -20.95
CA VAL A 20 6.79 -25.54 -21.42
C VAL A 20 5.79 -25.29 -20.29
N ALA A 21 5.42 -26.34 -19.55
CA ALA A 21 4.52 -26.23 -18.41
C ALA A 21 5.08 -25.28 -17.34
N ARG A 22 6.36 -25.45 -16.95
CA ARG A 22 7.03 -24.58 -15.98
C ARG A 22 7.05 -23.13 -16.44
N THR A 23 7.41 -22.89 -17.70
CA THR A 23 7.51 -21.54 -18.27
C THR A 23 6.14 -20.88 -18.35
N TYR A 24 5.11 -21.62 -18.75
CA TYR A 24 3.74 -21.12 -18.80
C TYR A 24 3.21 -20.73 -17.41
N LEU A 25 3.40 -21.60 -16.41
CA LEU A 25 3.01 -21.33 -15.03
C LEU A 25 3.74 -20.12 -14.45
N TRP A 26 5.04 -20.02 -14.71
CA TRP A 26 5.84 -18.87 -14.29
C TRP A 26 5.35 -17.56 -14.92
N LYS A 27 5.14 -17.54 -16.24
CA LYS A 27 4.57 -16.38 -16.95
C LYS A 27 3.19 -16.01 -16.42
N ARG A 28 2.35 -17.00 -16.10
CA ARG A 28 1.01 -16.77 -15.53
C ARG A 28 1.09 -16.15 -14.14
N ARG A 29 1.99 -16.63 -13.28
CA ARG A 29 2.22 -16.07 -11.93
C ARG A 29 2.75 -14.64 -12.02
N LEU A 30 3.73 -14.38 -12.91
CA LEU A 30 4.25 -13.04 -13.16
C LEU A 30 3.14 -12.09 -13.61
N ARG A 31 2.35 -12.45 -14.63
CA ARG A 31 1.25 -11.60 -15.12
C ARG A 31 0.22 -11.29 -14.04
N ARG A 32 -0.08 -12.23 -13.15
CA ARG A 32 -0.99 -11.99 -12.01
C ARG A 32 -0.39 -11.00 -11.00
N LYS A 33 0.90 -11.13 -10.70
CA LYS A 33 1.64 -10.19 -9.83
C LYS A 33 1.64 -8.79 -10.45
N GLN A 34 2.03 -8.69 -11.72
CA GLN A 34 2.03 -7.45 -12.50
C GLN A 34 0.64 -6.79 -12.53
N ALA A 35 -0.43 -7.55 -12.77
CA ALA A 35 -1.80 -7.03 -12.78
C ALA A 35 -2.22 -6.48 -11.41
N PHE A 36 -1.93 -7.21 -10.32
CA PHE A 36 -2.26 -6.78 -8.97
C PHE A 36 -1.59 -5.45 -8.60
N PHE A 37 -0.28 -5.32 -8.87
CA PHE A 37 0.48 -4.11 -8.61
C PHE A 37 0.30 -3.02 -9.68
N GLY A 38 -0.36 -3.32 -10.80
CA GLY A 38 -0.43 -2.42 -11.94
C GLY A 38 0.91 -2.18 -12.63
N LEU A 39 1.88 -3.09 -12.48
CA LEU A 39 3.25 -2.99 -12.98
C LEU A 39 3.47 -3.93 -14.16
N PRO A 40 3.04 -3.59 -15.40
CA PRO A 40 3.39 -4.41 -16.56
C PRO A 40 4.89 -4.36 -16.83
N ASP A 41 5.33 -5.23 -17.73
CA ASP A 41 6.75 -5.35 -18.12
C ASP A 41 7.31 -3.99 -18.54
N ASN A 42 8.45 -3.60 -17.97
CA ASN A 42 9.15 -2.33 -18.18
C ASN A 42 8.34 -1.07 -17.81
N ALA A 43 7.32 -1.19 -16.96
CA ALA A 43 6.59 -0.02 -16.47
C ALA A 43 7.45 0.81 -15.52
N GLU A 44 7.28 2.13 -15.58
CA GLU A 44 7.78 3.05 -14.56
C GLU A 44 6.78 3.19 -13.41
N SER A 45 7.28 3.24 -12.19
CA SER A 45 6.50 3.42 -10.97
C SER A 45 7.13 4.44 -10.03
N LEU A 46 6.32 5.03 -9.16
CA LEU A 46 6.75 6.08 -8.25
C LEU A 46 6.82 5.55 -6.83
N LEU A 47 7.98 5.72 -6.19
CA LEU A 47 8.14 5.54 -4.74
C LEU A 47 8.15 6.93 -4.09
N VAL A 48 7.01 7.31 -3.51
CA VAL A 48 6.80 8.64 -2.91
C VAL A 48 7.15 8.57 -1.42
N VAL A 49 8.08 9.42 -0.99
CA VAL A 49 8.57 9.46 0.39
C VAL A 49 8.52 10.84 1.04
N ASN A 50 8.69 10.86 2.35
CA ASN A 50 8.84 12.08 3.15
C ASN A 50 10.04 12.93 2.70
N ARG A 51 9.94 14.24 2.91
CA ARG A 51 11.02 15.23 2.76
C ARG A 51 10.98 16.11 4.03
N ASP A 52 12.09 16.28 4.75
CA ASP A 52 12.10 17.22 5.88
C ASP A 52 11.94 18.66 5.42
N ALA A 53 11.32 19.47 6.28
CA ALA A 53 11.09 20.90 6.08
C ALA A 53 12.38 21.77 6.08
N GLY A 54 13.57 21.16 6.20
CA GLY A 54 14.85 21.84 6.46
C GLY A 54 15.92 21.79 5.38
N GLY A 55 15.69 21.15 4.22
CA GLY A 55 16.72 21.08 3.17
C GLY A 55 16.31 20.42 1.86
N PRO A 56 17.16 20.51 0.82
CA PRO A 56 16.89 19.89 -0.48
C PRO A 56 16.96 18.35 -0.45
N ASP A 57 17.56 17.77 0.59
CA ASP A 57 17.84 16.34 0.70
C ASP A 57 16.64 15.52 1.19
N LEU A 58 16.51 14.30 0.66
CA LEU A 58 15.53 13.31 1.11
C LEU A 58 15.96 12.77 2.48
N THR A 59 15.29 13.18 3.55
CA THR A 59 15.49 12.58 4.88
C THR A 59 14.57 11.38 5.04
N VAL A 60 15.16 10.20 4.92
CA VAL A 60 14.46 8.93 5.04
C VAL A 60 14.88 8.30 6.36
N THR A 61 13.92 8.03 7.25
CA THR A 61 14.23 7.30 8.48
C THR A 61 14.75 5.91 8.13
N ARG A 62 15.54 5.28 9.01
CA ARG A 62 16.07 3.92 8.79
C ARG A 62 14.97 2.92 8.36
N PHE A 63 13.80 3.01 8.97
CA PHE A 63 12.68 2.11 8.67
C PHE A 63 12.02 2.42 7.33
N ASP A 64 11.94 3.69 6.94
CA ASP A 64 11.44 4.07 5.62
C ASP A 64 12.42 3.62 4.52
N VAL A 65 13.74 3.61 4.76
CA VAL A 65 14.72 3.04 3.81
C VAL A 65 14.48 1.55 3.59
N PHE A 66 14.25 0.78 4.66
CA PHE A 66 13.93 -0.64 4.51
C PHE A 66 12.61 -0.86 3.76
N ALA A 67 11.59 -0.04 4.02
CA ALA A 67 10.35 -0.08 3.26
C ALA A 67 10.61 0.17 1.76
N LEU A 68 11.45 1.12 1.41
CA LEU A 68 11.82 1.38 0.01
C LEU A 68 12.56 0.21 -0.63
N LEU A 69 13.51 -0.40 0.08
CA LEU A 69 14.25 -1.56 -0.44
C LEU A 69 13.33 -2.76 -0.69
N GLU A 70 12.39 -3.02 0.23
CA GLU A 70 11.40 -4.09 0.08
C GLU A 70 10.46 -3.80 -1.11
N LEU A 71 10.01 -2.56 -1.29
CA LEU A 71 9.20 -2.15 -2.45
C LEU A 71 9.99 -2.23 -3.76
N ALA A 72 11.25 -1.77 -3.79
CA ALA A 72 12.11 -1.83 -4.96
C ALA A 72 12.34 -3.28 -5.42
N ALA A 73 12.55 -4.21 -4.47
CA ALA A 73 12.65 -5.63 -4.78
C ALA A 73 11.34 -6.17 -5.39
N LEU A 74 10.19 -5.79 -4.83
CA LEU A 74 8.88 -6.18 -5.34
C LEU A 74 8.61 -5.64 -6.75
N ILE A 75 8.98 -4.38 -7.01
CA ILE A 75 8.86 -3.74 -8.32
C ILE A 75 9.76 -4.43 -9.34
N LYS A 76 11.01 -4.73 -8.96
CA LYS A 76 11.97 -5.46 -9.80
C LYS A 76 11.50 -6.87 -10.13
N ASP A 77 10.87 -7.58 -9.20
CA ASP A 77 10.25 -8.89 -9.45
C ASP A 77 9.13 -8.81 -10.51
N CYS A 78 8.47 -7.66 -10.63
CA CYS A 78 7.48 -7.39 -11.67
C CYS A 78 8.12 -6.99 -13.01
N ARG A 79 9.46 -6.87 -13.07
CA ARG A 79 10.23 -6.32 -14.20
C ARG A 79 9.86 -4.88 -14.53
N ALA A 80 9.51 -4.12 -13.49
CA ALA A 80 9.25 -2.70 -13.58
C ALA A 80 10.40 -1.91 -12.93
N HIS A 81 10.36 -0.59 -13.12
CA HIS A 81 11.34 0.36 -12.62
C HIS A 81 10.72 1.27 -11.57
N ALA A 82 11.53 1.67 -10.59
CA ALA A 82 11.09 2.51 -9.48
C ALA A 82 11.86 3.85 -9.53
N GLN A 83 11.11 4.94 -9.58
CA GLN A 83 11.63 6.29 -9.43
C GLN A 83 11.27 6.80 -8.03
N VAL A 84 12.30 7.08 -7.21
CA VAL A 84 12.09 7.69 -5.88
C VAL A 84 11.82 9.18 -6.09
N VAL A 85 10.71 9.65 -5.53
CA VAL A 85 10.28 11.05 -5.63
C VAL A 85 9.91 11.61 -4.26
N ALA A 86 10.23 12.88 -4.04
CA ALA A 86 9.76 13.60 -2.86
C ALA A 86 8.23 13.84 -2.95
N HIS A 87 7.55 13.90 -1.81
CA HIS A 87 6.11 14.10 -1.75
C HIS A 87 5.60 15.44 -2.32
N ASP A 88 6.47 16.42 -2.52
CA ASP A 88 6.16 17.77 -2.99
C ASP A 88 6.55 18.02 -4.45
N ALA A 89 7.15 17.02 -5.13
CA ALA A 89 7.52 17.14 -6.53
C ALA A 89 6.29 17.38 -7.43
N THR A 90 6.35 18.45 -8.22
CA THR A 90 5.29 18.88 -9.14
C THR A 90 5.05 17.86 -10.24
N GLN A 91 3.83 17.29 -10.24
CA GLN A 91 3.15 16.52 -11.30
C GLN A 91 3.87 15.36 -11.98
N GLN A 92 3.33 14.16 -11.77
CA GLN A 92 3.16 13.14 -12.82
C GLN A 92 1.73 12.61 -12.67
N GLY A 93 1.03 12.39 -13.80
CA GLY A 93 -0.41 12.23 -13.82
C GLY A 93 -0.93 11.14 -12.89
N PHE A 94 -1.86 11.52 -12.03
CA PHE A 94 -2.50 10.63 -11.08
C PHE A 94 -3.21 9.49 -11.83
N GLY A 95 -2.80 8.25 -11.56
CA GLY A 95 -3.32 7.06 -12.24
C GLY A 95 -2.64 6.72 -13.57
N GLU A 96 -1.63 7.48 -14.02
CA GLU A 96 -0.82 7.14 -15.21
C GLU A 96 0.24 6.08 -14.89
N ARG A 97 0.82 6.15 -13.69
CA ARG A 97 1.84 5.24 -13.17
C ARG A 97 1.38 4.64 -11.85
N THR A 98 1.84 3.42 -11.55
CA THR A 98 1.63 2.88 -10.21
C THR A 98 2.41 3.73 -9.23
N GLU A 99 1.76 4.16 -8.15
CA GLU A 99 2.42 4.89 -7.07
C GLU A 99 2.44 4.06 -5.79
N PHE A 100 3.53 4.14 -5.05
CA PHE A 100 3.68 3.60 -3.70
C PHE A 100 4.00 4.78 -2.77
N CYS A 101 3.00 5.24 -2.03
CA CYS A 101 3.11 6.38 -1.13
C CYS A 101 3.37 5.91 0.30
N VAL A 102 4.54 6.25 0.82
CA VAL A 102 5.03 5.79 2.12
C VAL A 102 5.14 6.98 3.07
N GLY A 103 4.59 6.84 4.28
CA GLY A 103 4.64 7.88 5.31
C GLY A 103 3.26 8.35 5.78
N GLY A 104 3.25 9.04 6.92
CA GLY A 104 2.04 9.65 7.46
C GLY A 104 1.73 11.00 6.80
N PRO A 105 0.47 11.47 6.82
CA PRO A 105 0.05 12.71 6.17
C PRO A 105 0.63 13.98 6.80
N ALA A 106 1.17 13.92 8.02
CA ALA A 106 1.84 15.05 8.66
C ALA A 106 3.15 15.45 7.96
N SER A 107 3.87 14.48 7.38
CA SER A 107 5.18 14.67 6.72
C SER A 107 5.17 14.36 5.22
N ASN A 108 4.02 13.92 4.68
CA ASN A 108 3.87 13.55 3.28
C ASN A 108 2.62 14.24 2.70
N ARG A 109 2.82 15.37 2.01
CA ARG A 109 1.71 16.13 1.40
C ARG A 109 0.94 15.33 0.34
N ARG A 110 1.62 14.42 -0.37
CA ARG A 110 0.98 13.54 -1.36
C ARG A 110 0.13 12.46 -0.68
N MET A 111 0.55 11.93 0.46
CA MET A 111 -0.29 11.04 1.30
C MET A 111 -1.55 11.78 1.76
N LEU A 112 -1.40 13.00 2.28
CA LEU A 112 -2.53 13.82 2.72
C LEU A 112 -3.55 14.04 1.58
N ALA A 113 -3.06 14.38 0.38
CA ALA A 113 -3.91 14.54 -0.79
C ALA A 113 -4.64 13.24 -1.18
N HIS A 114 -3.95 12.10 -1.19
CA HIS A 114 -4.56 10.80 -1.51
C HIS A 114 -5.64 10.41 -0.50
N LEU A 115 -5.41 10.62 0.81
CA LEU A 115 -6.41 10.38 1.84
C LEU A 115 -7.66 11.25 1.63
N ALA A 116 -7.49 12.56 1.44
CA ALA A 116 -8.60 13.47 1.23
C ALA A 116 -9.43 13.15 -0.02
N SER A 117 -8.76 12.71 -1.09
CA SER A 117 -9.39 12.47 -2.41
C SER A 117 -10.06 11.09 -2.51
N LEU A 118 -9.40 10.05 -2.00
CA LEU A 118 -9.77 8.66 -2.26
C LEU A 118 -10.36 7.96 -1.05
N LEU A 119 -10.02 8.42 0.16
CA LEU A 119 -10.45 7.85 1.44
C LEU A 119 -11.05 8.94 2.35
N PRO A 120 -12.12 9.65 1.95
CA PRO A 120 -12.71 10.75 2.72
C PRO A 120 -13.31 10.33 4.07
N GLY A 121 -13.44 9.03 4.30
CA GLY A 121 -13.82 8.43 5.58
C GLY A 121 -12.68 8.30 6.58
N VAL A 122 -11.45 8.63 6.18
CA VAL A 122 -10.23 8.56 7.01
C VAL A 122 -9.77 9.96 7.37
N ARG A 123 -9.57 10.21 8.66
CA ARG A 123 -8.82 11.35 9.17
C ARG A 123 -7.65 10.85 9.99
N VAL A 124 -6.54 11.57 9.93
CA VAL A 124 -5.37 11.34 10.77
C VAL A 124 -5.13 12.62 11.54
N ASN A 125 -4.96 12.53 12.85
CA ASN A 125 -4.56 13.69 13.62
C ASN A 125 -3.11 14.07 13.24
N VAL A 126 -2.96 15.22 12.59
CA VAL A 126 -1.68 15.80 12.17
C VAL A 126 -1.25 16.97 13.04
N ASP A 127 -1.99 17.27 14.11
CA ASP A 127 -1.66 18.35 15.03
C ASP A 127 -0.27 18.10 15.64
N PRO A 128 0.59 19.14 15.69
CA PRO A 128 1.95 19.01 16.19
C PRO A 128 1.99 18.85 17.72
N GLU A 129 0.89 19.16 18.40
CA GLU A 129 0.79 19.10 19.86
C GLU A 129 1.00 17.66 20.38
N PRO A 130 1.89 17.50 21.39
CA PRO A 130 2.02 16.22 22.06
C PRO A 130 0.70 15.82 22.74
N GLY A 131 0.26 14.58 22.52
CA GLY A 131 -0.94 14.08 23.17
C GLY A 131 -1.27 12.64 22.76
N PRO A 132 -2.23 12.00 23.47
CA PRO A 132 -2.65 10.63 23.17
C PRO A 132 -3.31 10.48 21.80
N ASP A 133 -3.71 11.60 21.21
CA ASP A 133 -4.37 11.66 19.91
C ASP A 133 -3.40 11.90 18.75
N ARG A 134 -2.11 12.13 19.00
CA ARG A 134 -1.14 12.41 17.94
C ARG A 134 -1.04 11.23 16.98
N GLY A 135 -1.25 11.48 15.69
CA GLY A 135 -1.28 10.44 14.66
C GLY A 135 -2.46 9.47 14.77
N ALA A 136 -3.43 9.69 15.66
CA ALA A 136 -4.58 8.80 15.79
C ALA A 136 -5.40 8.78 14.49
N PHE A 137 -5.82 7.59 14.07
CA PHE A 137 -6.77 7.45 12.96
C PHE A 137 -8.18 7.65 13.47
N GLN A 138 -8.99 8.31 12.66
CA GLN A 138 -10.45 8.20 12.68
C GLN A 138 -10.86 7.57 11.36
N ILE A 139 -11.57 6.45 11.41
CA ILE A 139 -12.06 5.74 10.23
C ILE A 139 -13.54 5.45 10.42
N GLY A 140 -14.39 6.17 9.69
CA GLY A 140 -15.81 6.21 10.01
C GLY A 140 -16.05 6.74 11.43
N GLY A 141 -16.85 6.03 12.23
CA GLY A 141 -17.11 6.38 13.63
C GLY A 141 -15.99 6.00 14.61
N GLU A 142 -15.05 5.13 14.20
CA GLU A 142 -14.08 4.52 15.10
C GLU A 142 -12.78 5.32 15.18
N ARG A 143 -12.14 5.30 16.35
CA ARG A 143 -10.88 6.00 16.61
C ARG A 143 -9.80 5.03 17.07
N TYR A 144 -8.62 5.12 16.45
CA TYR A 144 -7.48 4.24 16.73
C TYR A 144 -6.28 5.06 17.18
N ARG A 145 -6.02 5.05 18.49
CA ARG A 145 -4.87 5.70 19.13
C ARG A 145 -3.70 4.71 19.20
N MET A 146 -2.48 5.20 18.99
CA MET A 146 -1.29 4.38 19.20
C MET A 146 -0.86 4.36 20.66
N GLU A 147 -0.33 3.23 21.07
CA GLU A 147 0.58 3.10 22.20
C GLU A 147 1.97 2.82 21.62
N PRO A 148 2.87 3.83 21.55
CA PRO A 148 4.15 3.69 20.88
C PRO A 148 4.97 2.50 21.41
N GLY A 149 5.44 1.65 20.50
CA GLY A 149 6.21 0.45 20.83
C GLY A 149 5.37 -0.76 21.22
N VAL A 150 4.06 -0.60 21.51
CA VAL A 150 3.18 -1.65 22.03
C VAL A 150 2.05 -1.98 21.05
N SER A 151 1.31 -0.98 20.60
CA SER A 151 0.13 -1.16 19.76
C SER A 151 -0.02 0.02 18.82
N GLU A 152 0.36 -0.18 17.57
CA GLU A 152 0.45 0.89 16.59
C GLU A 152 -0.28 0.49 15.32
N TYR A 153 -0.84 1.45 14.60
CA TYR A 153 -1.68 1.17 13.46
C TYR A 153 -1.05 1.68 12.16
N VAL A 154 -1.37 1.00 11.07
CA VAL A 154 -1.03 1.42 9.71
C VAL A 154 -2.18 1.11 8.77
N LEU A 155 -2.53 2.09 7.95
CA LEU A 155 -3.50 1.93 6.88
C LEU A 155 -2.74 1.49 5.62
N LEU A 156 -3.00 0.25 5.19
CA LEU A 156 -2.53 -0.30 3.92
C LEU A 156 -3.67 -0.24 2.91
N ALA A 157 -3.52 0.55 1.85
CA ALA A 157 -4.54 0.65 0.81
C ALA A 157 -3.97 0.39 -0.58
N ARG A 158 -4.82 -0.13 -1.47
CA ARG A 158 -4.64 -0.13 -2.92
C ARG A 158 -5.85 0.58 -3.51
N LEU A 159 -5.64 1.66 -4.24
CA LEU A 159 -6.71 2.54 -4.70
C LEU A 159 -6.53 2.83 -6.19
N THR A 160 -7.59 2.77 -6.97
CA THR A 160 -7.58 3.19 -8.38
C THR A 160 -8.45 4.43 -8.55
N ALA A 161 -7.92 5.44 -9.24
CA ALA A 161 -8.60 6.69 -9.50
C ALA A 161 -9.60 6.57 -10.66
N GLY A 162 -10.89 6.64 -10.35
CA GLY A 162 -11.97 6.68 -11.35
C GLY A 162 -12.29 5.35 -12.05
N GLU A 163 -13.22 5.40 -12.99
CA GLU A 163 -13.75 4.25 -13.74
C GLU A 163 -12.91 3.89 -14.98
N ARG A 164 -11.80 4.60 -15.22
CA ARG A 164 -10.95 4.35 -16.39
C ARG A 164 -10.35 2.96 -16.27
N ARG A 165 -10.60 2.14 -17.29
CA ARG A 165 -10.16 0.73 -17.38
C ARG A 165 -8.63 0.55 -17.28
N GLU A 166 -7.88 1.62 -17.50
CA GLU A 166 -6.41 1.64 -17.51
C GLU A 166 -5.78 2.37 -16.31
N ALA A 167 -6.56 2.85 -15.35
CA ALA A 167 -6.03 3.56 -14.19
C ALA A 167 -5.07 2.69 -13.37
N ARG A 168 -3.83 3.15 -13.22
CA ARG A 168 -2.83 2.51 -12.36
C ARG A 168 -3.16 2.71 -10.88
N PRO A 169 -2.90 1.70 -10.03
CA PRO A 169 -3.18 1.80 -8.62
C PRO A 169 -2.18 2.69 -7.89
N VAL A 170 -2.67 3.34 -6.84
CA VAL A 170 -1.88 3.96 -5.79
C VAL A 170 -1.95 3.05 -4.57
N PHE A 171 -0.79 2.66 -4.07
CA PHE A 171 -0.64 1.96 -2.80
C PHE A 171 -0.30 2.97 -1.70
N LEU A 172 -1.04 2.94 -0.61
CA LEU A 172 -0.79 3.78 0.56
C LEU A 172 -0.24 2.92 1.70
N PHE A 173 0.88 3.35 2.28
CA PHE A 173 1.48 2.81 3.50
C PHE A 173 1.48 3.95 4.52
N CYS A 174 0.29 4.24 5.05
CA CYS A 174 0.07 5.37 5.95
C CYS A 174 0.15 4.88 7.39
N GLY A 175 1.36 4.85 7.94
CA GLY A 175 1.62 4.42 9.31
C GLY A 175 1.62 5.57 10.31
N GLN A 176 1.36 5.25 11.58
CA GLN A 176 1.52 6.20 12.70
C GLN A 176 2.99 6.49 13.01
N ARG A 177 3.89 5.56 12.64
CA ARG A 177 5.35 5.68 12.78
C ARG A 177 6.06 5.05 11.59
N ALA A 178 7.31 5.41 11.35
CA ALA A 178 8.10 4.84 10.26
C ALA A 178 8.21 3.30 10.29
N ILE A 179 8.33 2.71 11.49
CA ILE A 179 8.36 1.25 11.63
C ILE A 179 7.08 0.58 11.14
N THR A 180 5.93 1.25 11.31
CA THR A 180 4.63 0.75 10.85
C THR A 180 4.47 0.83 9.34
N ASN A 181 5.14 1.78 8.67
CA ASN A 181 5.22 1.82 7.21
C ASN A 181 5.94 0.57 6.67
N GLN A 182 7.10 0.24 7.25
CA GLN A 182 7.83 -0.97 6.90
C GLN A 182 6.99 -2.23 7.15
N ALA A 183 6.29 -2.30 8.28
CA ALA A 183 5.41 -3.42 8.60
C ALA A 183 4.32 -3.63 7.53
N ALA A 184 3.68 -2.54 7.05
CA ALA A 184 2.70 -2.62 5.97
C ALA A 184 3.31 -3.03 4.63
N THR A 185 4.50 -2.53 4.27
CA THR A 185 5.23 -2.96 3.08
C THR A 185 5.50 -4.46 3.11
N ARG A 186 6.03 -4.95 4.22
CA ARG A 186 6.33 -6.36 4.43
C ARG A 186 5.06 -7.21 4.40
N TYR A 187 3.98 -6.72 5.01
CA TYR A 187 2.68 -7.38 4.97
C TYR A 187 2.18 -7.50 3.52
N LEU A 188 2.22 -6.43 2.72
CA LEU A 188 1.83 -6.46 1.32
C LEU A 188 2.68 -7.46 0.52
N ALA A 189 4.01 -7.40 0.67
CA ALA A 189 4.94 -8.30 -0.03
C ALA A 189 4.64 -9.78 0.28
N ARG A 190 4.36 -10.13 1.54
CA ARG A 190 4.03 -11.50 1.95
C ARG A 190 2.61 -11.94 1.56
N HIS A 191 1.64 -11.04 1.55
CA HIS A 191 0.22 -11.39 1.41
C HIS A 191 -0.42 -11.01 0.06
N HIS A 192 0.33 -10.43 -0.89
CA HIS A 192 -0.21 -9.97 -2.16
C HIS A 192 -1.00 -11.04 -2.93
N GLU A 193 -0.61 -12.32 -2.91
CA GLU A 193 -1.37 -13.38 -3.57
C GLU A 193 -2.73 -13.66 -2.90
N ARG A 194 -2.81 -13.53 -1.58
CA ARG A 194 -4.08 -13.65 -0.84
C ARG A 194 -4.96 -12.42 -1.09
N LEU A 195 -4.35 -11.22 -1.08
CA LEU A 195 -5.05 -9.96 -1.36
C LEU A 195 -5.57 -9.92 -2.79
N ALA A 196 -4.77 -10.36 -3.78
CA ALA A 196 -5.19 -10.45 -5.17
C ALA A 196 -6.35 -11.44 -5.36
N ARG A 197 -6.37 -12.54 -4.62
CA ARG A 197 -7.52 -13.47 -4.63
C ARG A 197 -8.78 -12.86 -4.01
N LYS A 198 -8.64 -12.10 -2.91
CA LYS A 198 -9.77 -11.51 -2.19
C LYS A 198 -10.37 -10.31 -2.92
N TYR A 199 -9.54 -9.41 -3.43
CA TYR A 199 -9.97 -8.11 -3.98
C TYR A 199 -9.87 -8.03 -5.50
N GLY A 200 -9.17 -8.96 -6.15
CA GLY A 200 -8.86 -8.85 -7.57
C GLY A 200 -8.11 -7.57 -7.88
N ASN A 201 -8.63 -6.80 -8.83
CA ASN A 201 -8.12 -5.48 -9.21
C ASN A 201 -8.91 -4.33 -8.55
N SER A 202 -9.78 -4.62 -7.59
CA SER A 202 -10.58 -3.60 -6.91
C SER A 202 -9.76 -2.82 -5.89
N SER A 203 -10.21 -1.62 -5.57
CA SER A 203 -9.68 -0.86 -4.45
C SER A 203 -9.96 -1.55 -3.11
N PHE A 204 -9.01 -1.50 -2.18
CA PHE A 204 -9.20 -1.93 -0.80
C PHE A 204 -8.41 -1.02 0.16
N ALA A 205 -8.86 -0.96 1.41
CA ALA A 205 -8.15 -0.33 2.52
C ALA A 205 -8.22 -1.24 3.75
N LEU A 206 -7.08 -1.59 4.31
CA LEU A 206 -6.93 -2.45 5.47
C LEU A 206 -6.32 -1.65 6.61
N LEU A 207 -6.93 -1.77 7.79
CA LEU A 207 -6.31 -1.32 9.03
C LEU A 207 -5.52 -2.50 9.61
N LEU A 208 -4.21 -2.30 9.75
CA LEU A 208 -3.32 -3.28 10.36
C LEU A 208 -2.84 -2.72 11.71
N ARG A 209 -2.60 -3.63 12.66
CA ARG A 209 -1.99 -3.35 13.95
C ARG A 209 -0.61 -4.00 14.00
N VAL A 210 0.41 -3.22 14.28
CA VAL A 210 1.77 -3.68 14.57
C VAL A 210 1.86 -3.89 16.09
N VAL A 211 2.13 -5.12 16.49
CA VAL A 211 2.11 -5.54 17.90
C VAL A 211 3.53 -5.56 18.44
N ASN A 212 3.72 -4.88 19.57
CA ASN A 212 4.97 -4.81 20.31
C ASN A 212 6.18 -4.55 19.40
N SER A 213 6.09 -3.46 18.62
CA SER A 213 7.13 -3.08 17.67
C SER A 213 8.47 -2.77 18.33
N GLN A 214 8.47 -2.48 19.64
CA GLN A 214 9.69 -2.35 20.43
C GLN A 214 10.45 -3.67 20.56
N ALA A 215 9.75 -4.79 20.75
CA ALA A 215 10.36 -6.11 20.90
C ALA A 215 10.58 -6.82 19.57
N TYR A 216 9.62 -6.75 18.65
CA TYR A 216 9.60 -7.56 17.42
C TYR A 216 9.83 -6.75 16.14
N GLY A 217 10.04 -5.44 16.25
CA GLY A 217 10.18 -4.58 15.10
C GLY A 217 8.92 -4.60 14.21
N PRO A 218 9.06 -4.64 12.87
CA PRO A 218 7.94 -4.59 11.93
C PRO A 218 7.30 -5.96 11.64
N ASP A 219 7.70 -7.04 12.33
CA ASP A 219 7.38 -8.41 11.91
C ASP A 219 6.03 -8.96 12.39
N VAL A 220 5.51 -8.47 13.52
CA VAL A 220 4.25 -8.96 14.09
C VAL A 220 3.13 -7.98 13.74
N VAL A 221 2.31 -8.40 12.77
CA VAL A 221 1.22 -7.58 12.21
C VAL A 221 -0.08 -8.36 12.22
N GLU A 222 -1.12 -7.75 12.79
CA GLU A 222 -2.48 -8.26 12.84
C GLU A 222 -3.37 -7.45 11.89
N LEU A 223 -4.24 -8.12 11.13
CA LEU A 223 -5.31 -7.46 10.40
C LEU A 223 -6.43 -7.11 11.38
N VAL A 224 -6.65 -5.83 11.65
CA VAL A 224 -7.73 -5.35 12.53
C VAL A 224 -9.06 -5.45 11.80
N ALA A 225 -9.13 -4.83 10.62
CA ALA A 225 -10.35 -4.80 9.81
C ALA A 225 -10.06 -4.48 8.34
N ASP A 226 -10.95 -4.97 7.48
CA ASP A 226 -11.15 -4.41 6.14
C ASP A 226 -12.02 -3.17 6.28
N VAL A 227 -11.39 -1.99 6.16
CA VAL A 227 -12.04 -0.70 6.37
C VAL A 227 -12.46 -0.04 5.05
N THR A 228 -12.43 -0.76 3.93
CA THR A 228 -12.63 -0.20 2.59
C THR A 228 -13.90 0.64 2.46
N GLN A 229 -15.04 0.15 2.98
CA GLN A 229 -16.32 0.87 2.89
C GLN A 229 -16.33 2.11 3.80
N ALA A 230 -15.96 1.95 5.07
CA ALA A 230 -15.90 3.05 6.03
C ALA A 230 -14.92 4.14 5.59
N ALA A 231 -13.76 3.76 5.05
CA ALA A 231 -12.72 4.66 4.60
C ALA A 231 -13.12 5.43 3.33
N ARG A 232 -13.96 4.87 2.45
CA ARG A 232 -14.42 5.53 1.22
C ARG A 232 -15.70 6.36 1.39
N THR A 233 -16.40 6.19 2.51
CA THR A 233 -17.62 6.96 2.82
C THR A 233 -17.23 8.23 3.55
N ALA A 234 -17.58 9.39 3.00
CA ALA A 234 -17.26 10.67 3.62
C ALA A 234 -17.82 10.74 5.06
N LEU A 235 -16.99 11.23 5.99
CA LEU A 235 -17.43 11.47 7.35
C LEU A 235 -18.54 12.54 7.37
N PRO A 236 -19.55 12.42 8.25
CA PRO A 236 -20.56 13.46 8.41
C PRO A 236 -19.89 14.80 8.73
N ASP A 237 -20.32 15.87 8.05
CA ASP A 237 -19.91 17.21 8.40
C ASP A 237 -20.38 17.54 9.81
N ARG A 238 -19.42 17.73 10.72
CA ARG A 238 -19.69 18.06 12.13
C ARG A 238 -20.49 19.37 12.24
N THR A 239 -20.39 20.24 11.24
CA THR A 239 -21.10 21.52 11.13
C THR A 239 -22.60 21.35 10.84
N ALA A 240 -23.01 20.33 10.08
CA ALA A 240 -24.42 20.09 9.74
C ALA A 240 -25.23 19.54 10.93
N ALA A 241 -24.57 18.88 11.88
CA ALA A 241 -25.20 18.36 13.10
C ALA A 241 -25.60 19.47 14.07
N THR A 242 -24.84 20.56 14.15
CA THR A 242 -25.12 21.70 15.04
C THR A 242 -26.32 22.53 14.56
N THR A 243 -26.47 22.74 13.26
CA THR A 243 -27.59 23.50 12.68
C THR A 243 -28.94 22.78 12.81
N ARG A 244 -28.95 21.44 12.83
CA ARG A 244 -30.19 20.67 13.06
C ARG A 244 -30.66 20.69 14.52
N ALA A 245 -29.77 20.89 15.47
CA ALA A 245 -30.12 20.99 16.88
C ALA A 245 -30.76 22.35 17.21
N SER A 246 -30.35 23.44 16.53
CA SER A 246 -30.94 24.77 16.74
C SER A 246 -32.32 24.93 16.09
N HIS A 247 -32.61 24.23 14.99
CA HIS A 247 -33.90 24.33 14.29
C HIS A 247 -35.06 23.55 14.95
N ARG A 248 -34.81 22.74 15.98
CA ARG A 248 -35.85 22.01 16.73
C ARG A 248 -36.24 22.68 18.05
N ALA A 249 -35.66 23.84 18.36
CA ALA A 249 -36.01 24.64 19.51
C ALA A 249 -36.47 26.04 19.05
N SER A 250 -37.67 26.11 18.48
CA SER A 250 -38.45 27.34 18.26
C SER A 250 -39.92 26.99 18.16
#